data_AF-A0A2S5LE36-F1
#
_entry.id   AF-A0A2S5LE36-F1
#
_cell.length_a   1.000
_cell.length_b   1.000
_cell.length_c   1.000
_cell.angle_alpha   90.00
_cell.angle_beta   90.00
_cell.angle_gamma   90.00
#
_symmetry.space_group_name_H-M   'P 1'
#
loop_
_entity.id
_entity.type
_entity.pdbx_description
1 polymer ?
#
loop_
_entity_poly.entity_id
_entity_poly.type
_entity_poly.pdbx_seq_one_letter_code
_entity_poly.pdbx_strand_id
1 'polypeptide(L)' 'CEMIELPKANHPWFVACQFHPEFTSNPRAGHPLFKAYVQAALDNKAKK' A
#
# COMPACT_ATOMS: atom_id res chain seq x y z
N CYS A 1 2.93 18.16 1.24
CA CYS A 1 3.49 17.00 1.96
C CYS A 1 2.36 16.00 2.22
N GLU A 2 2.15 15.00 1.36
CA GLU A 2 0.90 14.20 1.42
C GLU A 2 1.13 12.69 1.31
N MET A 3 2.33 12.21 1.64
CA MET A 3 2.60 10.79 1.83
C MET A 3 3.62 10.58 2.96
N ILE A 4 3.39 9.56 3.79
CA ILE A 4 4.26 9.12 4.88
C ILE A 4 4.54 7.64 4.68
N GLU A 5 5.80 7.25 4.82
CA GLU A 5 6.25 5.86 4.86
C GLU A 5 7.06 5.61 6.13
N LEU A 6 6.99 4.38 6.67
CA LEU A 6 7.86 3.98 7.77
C LEU A 6 9.08 3.21 7.25
N PRO A 7 10.22 3.25 7.97
CA PRO A 7 11.37 2.43 7.64
C PRO A 7 11.00 0.93 7.63
N LYS A 8 11.52 0.20 6.64
CA LYS A 8 11.29 -1.26 6.49
C LYS A 8 11.73 -2.08 7.71
N ALA A 9 12.70 -1.57 8.48
CA ALA A 9 13.17 -2.18 9.72
C ALA A 9 12.09 -2.16 10.83
N ASN A 10 11.20 -1.17 10.81
CA ASN A 10 10.13 -1.01 11.81
C ASN A 10 8.83 -1.67 11.36
N HIS A 11 8.50 -1.53 10.07
CA HIS A 11 7.31 -2.14 9.52
C HIS A 11 7.56 -2.60 8.07
N PRO A 12 7.24 -3.86 7.70
CA PRO A 12 7.59 -4.41 6.39
C PRO A 12 6.93 -3.66 5.22
N TRP A 13 5.75 -3.07 5.45
CA TRP A 13 5.08 -2.21 4.48
C TRP A 13 4.16 -1.21 5.18
N PHE A 14 4.45 0.08 5.11
CA PHE A 14 3.59 1.13 5.67
C PHE A 14 3.62 2.36 4.77
N VAL A 15 2.45 2.73 4.26
CA VAL A 15 2.26 3.93 3.44
C VAL A 15 0.94 4.58 3.86
N ALA A 16 0.97 5.87 4.14
CA ALA A 16 -0.21 6.69 4.42
C ALA A 16 -0.20 7.92 3.52
N CYS A 17 -1.34 8.28 2.93
CA CYS A 17 -1.51 9.49 2.12
C CYS A 17 -2.72 10.29 2.59
N GLN A 18 -2.68 11.62 2.40
CA GLN A 18 -3.80 12.50 2.78
C GLN A 18 -4.86 12.57 1.67
N PHE A 19 -4.44 12.50 0.41
CA PHE A 19 -5.32 12.45 -0.74
C PHE A 19 -6.09 11.12 -0.82
N HIS A 20 -7.15 11.11 -1.63
CA HIS A 20 -8.07 9.97 -1.79
C HIS A 20 -7.76 9.17 -3.07
N PRO A 21 -6.78 8.23 -3.05
CA PRO A 21 -6.42 7.41 -4.23
C PRO A 21 -7.52 6.42 -4.65
N GLU A 22 -8.59 6.30 -3.85
CA GLU A 22 -9.78 5.52 -4.19
C GLU A 22 -10.50 6.07 -5.43
N PHE A 23 -10.55 7.39 -5.60
CA PHE A 23 -11.28 8.02 -6.71
C PHE A 23 -10.54 7.92 -8.06
N THR A 24 -9.23 7.67 -8.05
CA THR A 24 -8.44 7.45 -9.26
C THR A 24 -8.24 5.96 -9.58
N SER A 25 -8.85 5.07 -8.79
CA SER A 25 -8.77 3.62 -9.00
C SER A 25 -9.79 3.15 -10.03
N ASN A 26 -9.32 2.44 -11.07
CA ASN A 26 -10.17 1.85 -12.10
C ASN A 26 -10.32 0.33 -11.91
N PRO A 27 -11.50 -0.27 -12.14
CA PRO A 27 -11.73 -1.71 -11.93
C PRO A 27 -10.78 -2.64 -12.68
N ARG A 28 -10.34 -2.25 -13.88
CA ARG A 28 -9.39 -3.04 -14.69
C ARG A 28 -7.93 -2.88 -14.25
N ALA A 29 -7.57 -1.74 -13.69
CA ALA A 29 -6.18 -1.33 -13.53
C ALA A 29 -5.84 -0.84 -12.13
N GLY A 30 -6.66 -1.18 -11.13
CA GLY A 30 -6.70 -0.69 -9.73
C GLY A 30 -5.43 -0.02 -9.20
N HIS A 31 -5.62 1.05 -8.42
CA HIS A 31 -4.53 1.97 -8.07
C HIS A 31 -3.27 1.24 -7.54
N PRO A 32 -2.05 1.61 -8.00
CA PRO A 32 -0.82 0.94 -7.62
C PRO A 32 -0.63 0.77 -6.10
N LEU A 33 -1.06 1.77 -5.31
CA LEU A 33 -1.02 1.71 -3.84
C LEU A 33 -1.82 0.51 -3.28
N PHE A 34 -3.03 0.27 -3.78
CA PHE A 34 -3.86 -0.85 -3.30
C PHE A 34 -3.28 -2.20 -3.74
N LYS A 35 -2.74 -2.29 -4.96
CA LYS A 35 -2.06 -3.51 -5.43
C LYS A 35 -0.84 -3.83 -4.57
N ALA A 36 -0.01 -2.82 -4.27
CA ALA A 36 1.17 -2.98 -3.42
C ALA A 36 0.79 -3.39 -1.98
N TYR A 37 -0.29 -2.81 -1.43
CA TYR A 37 -0.81 -3.21 -0.12
C TYR A 37 -1.20 -4.69 -0.06
N VAL A 38 -1.98 -5.15 -1.05
CA VAL A 38 -2.42 -6.55 -1.11
C VAL A 38 -1.25 -7.50 -1.27
N GLN A 39 -0.26 -7.16 -2.13
CA GLN A 39 0.94 -7.97 -2.27
C GLN A 39 1.72 -8.08 -0.96
N ALA A 40 1.93 -6.95 -0.27
CA ALA A 40 2.61 -6.96 1.03
C ALA A 40 1.85 -7.78 2.08
N ALA A 41 0.52 -7.77 2.06
CA ALA A 41 -0.30 -8.59 2.93
C ALA A 41 -0.16 -10.10 2.63
N LEU A 42 -0.09 -10.48 1.36
CA LEU A 42 0.18 -11.86 0.94
C LEU A 42 1.58 -12.31 1.38
N ASP A 43 2.59 -11.47 1.18
CA ASP A 43 3.96 -11.76 1.59
C ASP A 43 4.07 -11.91 3.12
N ASN A 44 3.35 -11.10 3.88
CA ASN A 44 3.30 -11.22 5.34
C ASN A 44 2.56 -12.49 5.79
N LYS A 45 1.51 -12.90 5.07
CA LYS A 45 0.82 -14.18 5.32
C LYS A 45 1.73 -15.38 5.02
N ALA A 46 2.54 -15.31 3.96
CA ALA A 46 3.46 -16.39 3.58
C ALA A 46 4.69 -16.48 4.49
N LYS A 47 5.07 -15.39 5.17
CA LYS A 47 6.16 -15.37 6.17
C LYS A 47 5.72 -15.87 7.56
N LYS A 48 4.43 -16.10 7.76
CA LYS A 48 3.85 -16.64 8.99
C LYS A 48 3.78 -18.16 8.92
#